data_AF-A0A8C0PZ63-F1
#
_entry.id   AF-A0A8C0PZ63-F1
#
_cell.length_a   1.000
_cell.length_b   1.000
_cell.length_c   1.000
_cell.angle_alpha   90.00
_cell.angle_beta   90.00
_cell.angle_gamma   90.00
#
_symmetry.space_group_name_H-M   'P 1'
#
loop_
_entity.id
_entity.type
_entity.pdbx_description
1 polymer ?
#
loop_
_entity_poly.entity_id
_entity_poly.type
_entity_poly.pdbx_seq_one_letter_code
_entity_poly.pdbx_strand_id
1 'polypeptide(L)'
;MERAAPGEVRMSRAISPAHANPRGELSAGQLLKWVDAAACLAAEKHAGVSCVTASVDDIRFEETAKVGQVLTIKAKVTRAFSTSMEISIKVIVQDMFTGVEKLVSVAFSTFVAKPIGKEKIHLKPVILLTEQDHVEHNLASERRKVRLHHEDTFKNLMKENSKFDDPICDEGMVSTSGTSVQSIELVLPPHANHHGNTFGGQIMAWMETVATISASRLCGAHPLLKSVDMFKFRGPSTVGDRLVFNAIVNNTFQTCVEVGVRVEAFDCQEWSEGRGRHINSAFLIYNAVNDKEELVTFPRIKPMSKDDLRRYHGAIARKRIRLGRKYVISHKEEVPLCVHWDVTNQIKIYTLEENDILSVWVEKHVERPAHLTYHLLSDFTKRPLWDPHYVSCEVIDCVSEDDQIYYITCPVVNGDKPKDLVVLVSRRRPLKDGNTYTVAVKSVTLPSVPPSPQYSRSEILCAGFLIHAIDSSSCTVSYFNQISASISPYFAGNLGGWSKSIEETAASCIQFIENATDDGLIDIF
;
A
#
# COMPACT_ATOMS: atom_id res chain seq x y z
N MET A 1 -17.63 -15.23 -32.99
CA MET A 1 -16.65 -14.16 -32.74
C MET A 1 -17.38 -13.03 -32.02
N GLU A 2 -17.23 -12.91 -30.70
CA GLU A 2 -17.68 -11.74 -29.96
C GLU A 2 -16.95 -10.50 -30.49
N ARG A 3 -17.70 -9.47 -30.90
CA ARG A 3 -17.11 -8.18 -31.28
C ARG A 3 -16.50 -7.56 -30.04
N ALA A 4 -15.19 -7.25 -30.09
CA ALA A 4 -14.53 -6.49 -29.03
C ALA A 4 -15.28 -5.16 -28.80
N ALA A 5 -15.46 -4.78 -27.52
CA ALA A 5 -16.14 -3.55 -27.17
C ALA A 5 -15.41 -2.34 -27.80
N PRO A 6 -16.13 -1.26 -28.17
CA PRO A 6 -15.51 -0.06 -28.70
C PRO A 6 -14.48 0.48 -27.70
N GLY A 7 -13.23 0.67 -28.15
CA GLY A 7 -12.12 1.14 -27.31
C GLY A 7 -11.26 0.05 -26.64
N GLU A 8 -11.57 -1.24 -26.84
CA GLU A 8 -10.75 -2.35 -26.36
C GLU A 8 -9.71 -2.79 -27.42
N VAL A 9 -8.52 -3.16 -26.95
CA VAL A 9 -7.45 -3.79 -27.72
C VAL A 9 -7.03 -5.08 -27.01
N ARG A 10 -6.94 -6.17 -27.77
CA ARG A 10 -6.43 -7.46 -27.29
C ARG A 10 -5.15 -7.80 -28.05
N MET A 11 -4.08 -8.06 -27.31
CA MET A 11 -2.81 -8.54 -27.84
C MET A 11 -2.52 -9.93 -27.27
N SER A 12 -2.22 -10.90 -28.13
CA SER A 12 -1.78 -12.24 -27.70
C SER A 12 -0.37 -12.52 -28.24
N ARG A 13 0.50 -13.03 -27.39
CA ARG A 13 1.90 -13.35 -27.72
C ARG A 13 2.28 -14.71 -27.12
N ALA A 14 2.83 -15.58 -27.95
CA ALA A 14 3.51 -16.77 -27.46
C ALA A 14 4.87 -16.39 -26.87
N ILE A 15 5.21 -16.98 -25.72
CA ILE A 15 6.50 -16.72 -25.07
C ILE A 15 7.54 -17.65 -25.69
N SER A 16 8.38 -17.09 -26.56
CA SER A 16 9.54 -17.76 -27.12
C SER A 16 10.79 -17.59 -26.24
N PRO A 17 11.84 -18.43 -26.40
CA PRO A 17 13.11 -18.28 -25.69
C PRO A 17 13.73 -16.88 -25.78
N ALA A 18 13.57 -16.17 -26.90
CA ALA A 18 14.07 -14.80 -27.09
C ALA A 18 13.44 -13.76 -26.14
N HIS A 19 12.34 -14.10 -25.46
CA HIS A 19 11.64 -13.23 -24.51
C HIS A 19 11.96 -13.58 -23.04
N ALA A 20 12.72 -14.65 -22.81
CA ALA A 20 12.88 -15.23 -21.49
C ALA A 20 14.24 -14.92 -20.87
N ASN A 21 14.27 -14.98 -19.54
CA ASN A 21 15.47 -14.99 -18.74
C ASN A 21 16.17 -16.37 -18.83
N PRO A 22 17.39 -16.53 -18.25
CA PRO A 22 18.11 -17.80 -18.27
C PRO A 22 17.37 -18.99 -17.64
N ARG A 23 16.32 -18.76 -16.82
CA ARG A 23 15.47 -19.79 -16.23
C ARG A 23 14.27 -20.17 -17.10
N GLY A 24 14.15 -19.60 -18.30
CA GLY A 24 13.02 -19.84 -19.20
C GLY A 24 11.72 -19.14 -18.75
N GLU A 25 11.83 -18.13 -17.89
CA GLU A 25 10.71 -17.29 -17.45
C GLU A 25 10.68 -16.00 -18.27
N LEU A 26 9.51 -15.46 -18.56
CA LEU A 26 9.34 -14.22 -19.29
C LEU A 26 10.07 -13.06 -18.58
N SER A 27 10.92 -12.34 -19.31
CA SER A 27 11.52 -11.09 -18.81
C SER A 27 10.42 -10.09 -18.44
N ALA A 28 10.48 -9.58 -17.21
CA ALA A 28 9.50 -8.62 -16.74
C ALA A 28 9.57 -7.30 -17.53
N GLY A 29 10.75 -6.88 -17.97
CA GLY A 29 10.92 -5.76 -18.88
C GLY A 29 10.21 -5.98 -20.23
N GLN A 30 10.30 -7.19 -20.79
CA GLN A 30 9.59 -7.53 -22.02
C GLN A 30 8.06 -7.50 -21.82
N LEU A 31 7.57 -7.97 -20.67
CA LEU A 31 6.15 -7.86 -20.33
C LEU A 31 5.69 -6.40 -20.23
N LEU A 32 6.45 -5.55 -19.53
CA LEU A 32 6.15 -4.12 -19.41
C LEU A 32 6.11 -3.42 -20.78
N LYS A 33 7.01 -3.80 -21.70
CA LYS A 33 7.01 -3.31 -23.09
C LYS A 33 5.73 -3.68 -23.84
N TRP A 34 5.26 -4.92 -23.71
CA TRP A 34 4.02 -5.35 -24.37
C TRP A 34 2.77 -4.74 -23.74
N VAL A 35 2.76 -4.61 -22.42
CA VAL A 35 1.69 -3.94 -21.65
C VAL A 35 1.50 -2.51 -22.12
N ASP A 36 2.59 -1.74 -22.21
CA ASP A 36 2.56 -0.35 -22.70
C ASP A 36 2.15 -0.27 -24.17
N ALA A 37 2.65 -1.18 -25.03
CA ALA A 37 2.27 -1.20 -26.44
C ALA A 37 0.76 -1.46 -26.63
N ALA A 38 0.18 -2.40 -25.89
CA ALA A 38 -1.26 -2.66 -25.93
C ALA A 38 -2.08 -1.46 -25.42
N ALA A 39 -1.61 -0.83 -24.34
CA ALA A 39 -2.25 0.36 -23.77
C ALA A 39 -2.17 1.57 -24.71
N CYS A 40 -1.03 1.78 -25.37
CA CYS A 40 -0.82 2.82 -26.36
C CYS A 40 -1.78 2.65 -27.54
N LEU A 41 -1.90 1.43 -28.08
CA LEU A 41 -2.85 1.13 -29.16
C LEU A 41 -4.31 1.39 -28.75
N ALA A 42 -4.70 1.07 -27.52
CA ALA A 42 -6.04 1.40 -27.01
C ALA A 42 -6.25 2.92 -26.92
N ALA A 43 -5.23 3.66 -26.46
CA ALA A 43 -5.26 5.11 -26.37
C ALA A 43 -5.36 5.76 -27.76
N GLU A 44 -4.52 5.34 -28.71
CA GLU A 44 -4.52 5.86 -30.09
C GLU A 44 -5.82 5.52 -30.82
N LYS A 45 -6.41 4.33 -30.58
CA LYS A 45 -7.72 3.95 -31.12
C LYS A 45 -8.85 4.86 -30.63
N HIS A 46 -8.77 5.35 -29.39
CA HIS A 46 -9.75 6.29 -28.83
C HIS A 46 -9.49 7.74 -29.24
N ALA A 47 -8.22 8.16 -29.25
CA ALA A 47 -7.83 9.54 -29.56
C ALA A 47 -7.86 9.86 -31.06
N GLY A 48 -7.61 8.88 -31.93
CA GLY A 48 -7.42 9.08 -33.36
C GLY A 48 -6.09 9.77 -33.72
N VAL A 49 -5.19 9.96 -32.77
CA VAL A 49 -3.86 10.57 -32.94
C VAL A 49 -2.84 9.80 -32.09
N SER A 50 -1.55 10.07 -32.31
CA SER A 50 -0.50 9.41 -31.54
C SER A 50 -0.55 9.78 -30.07
N CYS A 51 -0.28 8.81 -29.21
CA CYS A 51 -0.33 8.95 -27.76
C CYS A 51 1.03 8.59 -27.14
N VAL A 52 1.35 9.21 -26.01
CA VAL A 52 2.57 8.92 -25.23
C VAL A 52 2.22 8.59 -23.78
N THR A 53 3.00 7.69 -23.19
CA THR A 53 2.85 7.28 -21.80
C THR A 53 3.22 8.43 -20.86
N ALA A 54 2.27 8.86 -20.02
CA ALA A 54 2.50 9.95 -19.06
C ALA A 54 2.79 9.43 -17.65
N SER A 55 2.08 8.39 -17.22
CA SER A 55 2.34 7.73 -15.95
C SER A 55 1.89 6.28 -15.98
N VAL A 56 2.46 5.50 -15.08
CA VAL A 56 2.11 4.09 -14.85
C VAL A 56 1.82 3.96 -13.36
N ASP A 57 0.71 3.32 -13.01
CA ASP A 57 0.31 3.08 -11.62
C ASP A 57 1.13 1.94 -11.00
N ASP A 58 0.86 1.60 -9.73
CA ASP A 58 1.48 0.44 -9.10
C ASP A 58 1.12 -0.83 -9.90
N ILE A 59 2.13 -1.53 -10.41
CA ILE A 59 1.97 -2.81 -11.11
C ILE A 59 2.44 -3.91 -10.17
N ARG A 60 1.61 -4.93 -9.96
CA ARG A 60 1.98 -6.16 -9.24
C ARG A 60 1.93 -7.35 -10.17
N PHE A 61 2.89 -8.26 -10.01
CA PHE A 61 2.96 -9.51 -10.74
C PHE A 61 2.61 -10.64 -9.77
N GLU A 62 1.48 -11.29 -10.00
CA GLU A 62 0.98 -12.41 -9.18
C GLU A 62 1.59 -13.74 -9.62
N GLU A 63 1.93 -13.85 -10.90
CA GLU A 63 2.44 -15.07 -11.53
C GLU A 63 3.57 -14.76 -12.50
N THR A 64 4.53 -15.69 -12.61
CA THR A 64 5.64 -15.60 -13.57
C THR A 64 5.36 -16.50 -14.77
N ALA A 65 5.16 -15.90 -15.95
CA ALA A 65 4.91 -16.63 -17.18
C ALA A 65 6.19 -17.32 -17.69
N LYS A 66 6.06 -18.49 -18.34
CA LYS A 66 7.18 -19.32 -18.82
C LYS A 66 7.16 -19.51 -20.34
N VAL A 67 8.30 -19.86 -20.92
CA VAL A 67 8.42 -20.22 -22.34
C VAL A 67 7.44 -21.34 -22.70
N GLY A 68 6.78 -21.19 -23.86
CA GLY A 68 5.75 -22.12 -24.34
C GLY A 68 4.33 -21.75 -23.93
N GLN A 69 4.14 -20.86 -22.95
CA GLN A 69 2.84 -20.32 -22.59
C GLN A 69 2.43 -19.16 -23.51
N VAL A 70 1.12 -18.87 -23.56
CA VAL A 70 0.57 -17.75 -24.33
C VAL A 70 0.08 -16.67 -23.38
N LEU A 71 0.57 -15.46 -23.59
CA LEU A 71 0.18 -14.29 -22.82
C LEU A 71 -0.87 -13.48 -23.60
N THR A 72 -1.97 -13.13 -22.94
CA THR A 72 -3.05 -12.29 -23.47
C THR A 72 -3.16 -11.02 -22.65
N ILE A 73 -2.98 -9.88 -23.31
CA ILE A 73 -3.11 -8.53 -22.74
C ILE A 73 -4.38 -7.92 -23.29
N LYS A 74 -5.31 -7.55 -22.40
CA LYS A 74 -6.50 -6.77 -22.72
C LYS A 74 -6.31 -5.36 -22.19
N ALA A 75 -6.37 -4.37 -23.07
CA ALA A 75 -6.26 -2.96 -22.73
C ALA A 75 -7.54 -2.23 -23.14
N LYS A 76 -8.09 -1.41 -22.24
CA LYS A 76 -9.35 -0.70 -22.44
C LYS A 76 -9.28 0.70 -21.84
N VAL A 77 -9.73 1.70 -22.59
CA VAL A 77 -9.86 3.07 -22.06
C VAL A 77 -11.02 3.11 -21.07
N THR A 78 -10.72 3.38 -19.80
CA THR A 78 -11.72 3.48 -18.72
C THR A 78 -12.33 4.88 -18.66
N ARG A 79 -11.51 5.90 -18.90
CA ARG A 79 -11.95 7.30 -18.89
C ARG A 79 -11.05 8.19 -19.73
N ALA A 80 -11.66 9.03 -20.55
CA ALA A 80 -11.01 10.15 -21.20
C ALA A 80 -11.25 11.45 -20.41
N PHE A 81 -10.21 12.25 -20.25
CA PHE A 81 -10.27 13.58 -19.64
C PHE A 81 -10.15 14.65 -20.76
N SER A 82 -9.38 15.72 -20.56
CA SER A 82 -9.18 16.73 -21.60
C SER A 82 -8.21 16.25 -22.68
N THR A 83 -6.95 16.07 -22.31
CA THR A 83 -5.84 15.62 -23.18
C THR A 83 -5.27 14.27 -22.77
N SER A 84 -5.62 13.80 -21.56
CA SER A 84 -5.21 12.52 -21.01
C SER A 84 -6.35 11.54 -20.93
N MET A 85 -6.01 10.26 -20.87
CA MET A 85 -6.96 9.18 -20.65
C MET A 85 -6.31 8.09 -19.79
N GLU A 86 -7.14 7.41 -18.99
CA GLU A 86 -6.76 6.24 -18.23
C GLU A 86 -7.09 4.98 -19.01
N ILE A 87 -6.16 4.03 -19.02
CA ILE A 87 -6.30 2.71 -19.62
C ILE A 87 -6.13 1.66 -18.53
N SER A 88 -7.13 0.78 -18.42
CA SER A 88 -7.07 -0.45 -17.63
C SER A 88 -6.45 -1.56 -18.47
N ILE A 89 -5.54 -2.31 -17.87
CA ILE A 89 -4.81 -3.40 -18.52
C ILE A 89 -4.95 -4.66 -17.66
N LYS A 90 -5.39 -5.75 -18.28
CA LYS A 90 -5.46 -7.07 -17.66
C LYS A 90 -4.57 -8.04 -18.44
N VAL A 91 -3.65 -8.68 -17.73
CA VAL A 91 -2.71 -9.66 -18.29
C VAL A 91 -3.05 -11.04 -17.77
N ILE A 92 -3.29 -11.96 -18.70
CA ILE A 92 -3.59 -13.37 -18.41
C ILE A 92 -2.55 -14.22 -19.13
N VAL A 93 -2.03 -15.25 -18.47
CA VAL A 93 -1.19 -16.28 -19.08
C VAL A 93 -1.99 -17.58 -19.17
N GLN A 94 -1.87 -18.26 -20.30
CA GLN A 94 -2.48 -19.55 -20.55
C GLN A 94 -1.41 -20.59 -20.84
N ASP A 95 -1.50 -21.72 -20.15
CA ASP A 95 -0.73 -22.91 -20.48
C ASP A 95 -1.41 -23.68 -21.62
N MET A 96 -0.69 -23.88 -22.73
CA MET A 96 -1.28 -24.46 -23.94
C MET A 96 -1.49 -25.97 -23.87
N PHE A 97 -0.85 -26.67 -22.94
CA PHE A 97 -1.00 -28.12 -22.77
C PHE A 97 -2.13 -28.48 -21.83
N THR A 98 -2.23 -27.75 -20.71
CA THR A 98 -3.25 -27.97 -19.68
C THR A 98 -4.52 -27.15 -19.90
N GLY A 99 -4.44 -26.08 -20.70
CA GLY A 99 -5.53 -25.14 -20.93
C GLY A 99 -5.77 -24.16 -19.77
N VAL A 100 -5.04 -24.29 -18.66
CA VAL A 100 -5.21 -23.47 -17.45
C VAL A 100 -4.82 -22.03 -17.72
N GLU A 101 -5.71 -21.10 -17.35
CA GLU A 101 -5.47 -19.67 -17.38
C GLU A 101 -5.19 -19.12 -15.97
N LYS A 102 -4.23 -18.20 -15.86
CA LYS A 102 -3.89 -17.51 -14.61
C LYS A 102 -3.78 -16.01 -14.82
N LEU A 103 -4.21 -15.25 -13.82
CA LEU A 103 -4.02 -13.80 -13.80
C LEU A 103 -2.55 -13.49 -13.50
N VAL A 104 -1.89 -12.73 -14.38
CA VAL A 104 -0.51 -12.28 -14.15
C VAL A 104 -0.50 -10.92 -13.48
N SER A 105 -1.32 -9.98 -13.98
CA SER A 105 -1.33 -8.61 -13.49
C SER A 105 -2.59 -7.86 -13.92
N VAL A 106 -3.05 -6.96 -13.05
CA VAL A 106 -3.97 -5.87 -13.39
C VAL A 106 -3.24 -4.56 -13.14
N ALA A 107 -3.23 -3.69 -14.15
CA ALA A 107 -2.48 -2.44 -14.12
C ALA A 107 -3.30 -1.29 -14.72
N PHE A 108 -2.95 -0.07 -14.33
CA PHE A 108 -3.49 1.14 -14.93
C PHE A 108 -2.36 2.00 -15.47
N SER A 109 -2.58 2.61 -16.64
CA SER A 109 -1.64 3.55 -17.22
C SER A 109 -2.39 4.78 -17.73
N THR A 110 -1.72 5.94 -17.66
CA THR A 110 -2.26 7.20 -18.18
C THR A 110 -1.48 7.59 -19.42
N PHE A 111 -2.20 7.81 -20.52
CA PHE A 111 -1.65 8.29 -21.78
C PHE A 111 -2.11 9.71 -22.06
N VAL A 112 -1.28 10.47 -22.76
CA VAL A 112 -1.58 11.82 -23.23
C VAL A 112 -1.53 11.83 -24.75
N ALA A 113 -2.59 12.35 -25.36
CA ALA A 113 -2.64 12.50 -26.81
C ALA A 113 -1.72 13.64 -27.27
N LYS A 114 -0.95 13.37 -28.33
CA LYS A 114 0.00 14.29 -28.96
C LYS A 114 -0.42 14.52 -30.41
N PRO A 115 -1.32 15.49 -30.66
CA PRO A 115 -1.71 15.84 -32.02
C PRO A 115 -0.51 16.40 -32.78
N ILE A 116 -0.53 16.23 -34.11
CA ILE A 116 0.49 16.80 -34.99
C ILE A 116 0.24 18.32 -35.08
N GLY A 117 1.22 19.13 -34.67
CA GLY A 117 1.13 20.59 -34.71
C GLY A 117 0.73 21.24 -33.37
N LYS A 118 0.13 22.44 -33.43
CA LYS A 118 -0.22 23.26 -32.24
C LYS A 118 -1.68 23.13 -31.81
N GLU A 119 -2.46 22.28 -32.46
CA GLU A 119 -3.89 22.16 -32.19
C GLU A 119 -4.16 21.53 -30.81
N LYS A 120 -5.14 22.07 -30.09
CA LYS A 120 -5.62 21.49 -28.84
C LYS A 120 -6.54 20.33 -29.15
N ILE A 121 -6.15 19.13 -28.73
CA ILE A 121 -7.02 17.95 -28.83
C ILE A 121 -8.04 17.93 -27.68
N HIS A 122 -9.29 17.61 -28.03
CA HIS A 122 -10.36 17.31 -27.09
C HIS A 122 -10.77 15.86 -27.28
N LEU A 123 -10.53 15.04 -26.26
CA LEU A 123 -10.85 13.62 -26.32
C LEU A 123 -12.36 13.42 -26.21
N LYS A 124 -12.90 12.50 -27.01
CA LYS A 124 -14.31 12.11 -26.93
C LYS A 124 -14.56 11.41 -25.59
N PRO A 125 -15.72 11.63 -24.94
CA PRO A 125 -16.11 10.83 -23.78
C PRO A 125 -16.13 9.33 -24.11
N VAL A 126 -15.78 8.49 -23.14
CA VAL A 126 -15.88 7.04 -23.28
C VAL A 126 -17.35 6.64 -23.20
N ILE A 127 -17.80 5.78 -24.12
CA ILE A 127 -19.17 5.25 -24.11
C ILE A 127 -19.23 4.17 -23.02
N LEU A 128 -20.14 4.34 -22.06
CA LEU A 128 -20.35 3.41 -20.96
C LEU A 128 -21.58 2.55 -21.29
N LEU A 129 -21.43 1.23 -21.36
CA LEU A 129 -22.49 0.30 -21.74
C LEU A 129 -22.91 -0.59 -20.57
N THR A 130 -21.95 -1.00 -19.74
CA THR A 130 -22.15 -1.92 -18.62
C THR A 130 -22.03 -1.21 -17.27
N GLU A 131 -22.61 -1.78 -16.22
CA GLU A 131 -22.43 -1.27 -14.85
C GLU A 131 -20.96 -1.20 -14.45
N GLN A 132 -20.17 -2.19 -14.88
CA GLN A 132 -18.73 -2.22 -14.68
C GLN A 132 -18.03 -1.01 -15.36
N ASP A 133 -18.48 -0.59 -16.55
CA ASP A 133 -17.95 0.61 -17.21
C ASP A 133 -18.21 1.86 -16.38
N HIS A 134 -19.42 2.00 -15.82
CA HIS A 134 -19.77 3.13 -14.96
C HIS A 134 -18.92 3.16 -13.69
N VAL A 135 -18.72 2.01 -13.05
CA VAL A 135 -17.87 1.87 -11.86
C VAL A 135 -16.41 2.21 -12.21
N GLU A 136 -15.86 1.62 -13.26
CA GLU A 136 -14.48 1.87 -13.71
C GLU A 136 -14.23 3.34 -14.05
N HIS A 137 -15.20 3.98 -14.72
CA HIS A 137 -15.16 5.39 -15.08
C HIS A 137 -15.17 6.32 -13.85
N ASN A 138 -15.94 5.98 -12.81
CA ASN A 138 -15.95 6.74 -11.55
C ASN A 138 -14.64 6.55 -10.77
N LEU A 139 -14.19 5.30 -10.64
CA LEU A 139 -12.92 4.97 -9.97
C LEU A 139 -11.71 5.61 -10.66
N ALA A 140 -11.76 5.84 -11.98
CA ALA A 140 -10.71 6.53 -12.71
C ALA A 140 -10.45 7.95 -12.19
N SER A 141 -11.47 8.65 -11.66
CA SER A 141 -11.28 9.96 -11.03
C SER A 141 -10.55 9.86 -9.69
N GLU A 142 -10.91 8.88 -8.87
CA GLU A 142 -10.25 8.67 -7.57
C GLU A 142 -8.80 8.23 -7.77
N ARG A 143 -8.54 7.29 -8.68
CA ARG A 143 -7.16 6.92 -9.07
C ARG A 143 -6.36 8.12 -9.58
N ARG A 144 -6.98 8.99 -10.38
CA ARG A 144 -6.34 10.24 -10.83
C ARG A 144 -5.97 11.15 -9.66
N LYS A 145 -6.83 11.30 -8.63
CA LYS A 145 -6.47 12.07 -7.43
C LYS A 145 -5.26 11.46 -6.73
N VAL A 146 -5.19 10.14 -6.59
CA VAL A 146 -4.04 9.44 -6.00
C VAL A 146 -2.75 9.71 -6.79
N ARG A 147 -2.79 9.69 -8.13
CA ARG A 147 -1.64 10.02 -8.98
C ARG A 147 -1.11 11.42 -8.74
N LEU A 148 -2.02 12.41 -8.65
CA LEU A 148 -1.65 13.81 -8.49
C LEU A 148 -1.08 14.11 -7.10
N HIS A 149 -1.65 13.51 -6.05
CA HIS A 149 -1.20 13.74 -4.67
C HIS A 149 -0.01 12.87 -4.26
N HIS A 150 0.36 11.85 -5.06
CA HIS A 150 1.41 10.89 -4.69
C HIS A 150 2.75 11.53 -4.32
N GLU A 151 3.17 12.55 -5.07
CA GLU A 151 4.44 13.23 -4.80
C GLU A 151 4.40 13.97 -3.46
N ASP A 152 3.25 14.58 -3.12
CA ASP A 152 3.05 15.30 -1.87
C ASP A 152 2.93 14.34 -0.68
N THR A 153 2.20 13.22 -0.85
CA THR A 153 2.13 12.15 0.16
C THR A 153 3.53 11.63 0.47
N PHE A 154 4.35 11.36 -0.55
CA PHE A 154 5.73 10.91 -0.36
C PHE A 154 6.59 11.97 0.35
N LYS A 155 6.49 13.24 -0.08
CA LYS A 155 7.22 14.35 0.57
C LYS A 155 6.86 14.51 2.04
N ASN A 156 5.58 14.36 2.40
CA ASN A 156 5.13 14.48 3.79
C ASN A 156 5.69 13.34 4.66
N LEU A 157 5.62 12.09 4.19
CA LEU A 157 6.21 10.94 4.90
C LEU A 157 7.74 11.05 5.05
N MET A 158 8.43 11.61 4.05
CA MET A 158 9.87 11.88 4.15
C MET A 158 10.20 12.92 5.23
N LYS A 159 9.35 13.92 5.45
CA LYS A 159 9.54 14.91 6.54
C LYS A 159 9.37 14.27 7.91
N GLU A 160 8.44 13.33 8.06
CA GLU A 160 8.25 12.59 9.32
C GLU A 160 9.41 11.66 9.63
N ASN A 161 9.88 10.90 8.64
CA ASN A 161 11.00 9.96 8.81
C ASN A 161 12.34 10.65 9.08
N SER A 162 12.47 11.94 8.74
CA SER A 162 13.69 12.73 9.02
C SER A 162 13.87 13.04 10.52
N LYS A 163 12.91 12.65 11.38
CA LYS A 163 12.95 12.81 12.84
C LYS A 163 13.37 11.54 13.60
N PHE A 164 13.57 10.41 12.92
CA PHE A 164 14.02 9.17 13.53
C PHE A 164 15.55 9.12 13.59
N ASP A 165 16.07 8.55 14.68
CA ASP A 165 17.51 8.36 14.90
C ASP A 165 18.15 7.46 13.84
N ASP A 166 19.45 7.67 13.60
CA ASP A 166 20.24 6.88 12.66
C ASP A 166 20.13 5.38 12.96
N PRO A 167 20.05 4.51 11.93
CA PRO A 167 19.87 3.09 12.12
C PRO A 167 20.99 2.49 12.98
N ILE A 168 20.61 1.77 14.04
CA ILE A 168 21.55 1.05 14.92
C ILE A 168 22.36 0.07 14.08
N CYS A 169 23.68 0.24 14.08
CA CYS A 169 24.60 -0.59 13.33
C CYS A 169 24.74 -1.96 14.00
N ASP A 170 24.19 -2.99 13.38
CA ASP A 170 24.29 -4.38 13.83
C ASP A 170 25.35 -5.17 13.04
N GLU A 171 25.86 -6.25 13.61
CA GLU A 171 26.83 -7.12 12.91
C GLU A 171 26.12 -7.89 11.77
N GLY A 172 26.52 -7.64 10.53
CA GLY A 172 25.98 -8.32 9.32
C GLY A 172 25.28 -7.42 8.29
N MET A 173 25.27 -6.10 8.49
CA MET A 173 24.72 -5.16 7.49
C MET A 173 25.70 -4.90 6.33
N VAL A 174 25.19 -4.83 5.10
CA VAL A 174 25.99 -4.64 3.86
C VAL A 174 25.78 -3.27 3.23
N SER A 175 26.82 -2.73 2.59
CA SER A 175 26.77 -1.46 1.86
C SER A 175 26.05 -1.60 0.50
N THR A 176 25.36 -0.55 0.08
CA THR A 176 24.71 -0.46 -1.25
C THR A 176 25.69 -0.19 -2.39
N SER A 177 26.91 0.27 -2.11
CA SER A 177 27.88 0.74 -3.14
C SER A 177 28.18 -0.31 -4.22
N GLY A 178 28.35 -1.57 -3.84
CA GLY A 178 28.60 -2.69 -4.77
C GLY A 178 27.42 -3.04 -5.68
N THR A 179 26.22 -2.56 -5.37
CA THR A 179 24.99 -2.84 -6.14
C THR A 179 24.72 -1.81 -7.23
N SER A 180 25.50 -0.74 -7.31
CA SER A 180 25.27 0.34 -8.29
C SER A 180 25.53 -0.10 -9.73
N VAL A 181 24.57 0.09 -10.62
CA VAL A 181 24.65 -0.27 -12.03
C VAL A 181 24.37 0.96 -12.88
N GLN A 182 25.22 1.19 -13.87
CA GLN A 182 24.99 2.18 -14.91
C GLN A 182 24.93 1.47 -16.26
N SER A 183 23.92 1.79 -17.06
CA SER A 183 23.83 1.38 -18.47
C SER A 183 23.45 2.58 -19.33
N ILE A 184 23.83 2.54 -20.61
CA ILE A 184 23.52 3.58 -21.58
C ILE A 184 22.94 2.92 -22.82
N GLU A 185 21.77 3.39 -23.25
CA GLU A 185 21.09 2.89 -24.44
C GLU A 185 20.87 4.03 -25.43
N LEU A 186 21.12 3.78 -26.71
CA LEU A 186 20.82 4.71 -27.78
C LEU A 186 19.37 4.50 -28.25
N VAL A 187 18.58 5.57 -28.31
CA VAL A 187 17.23 5.51 -28.87
C VAL A 187 17.33 5.44 -30.39
N LEU A 188 16.87 4.31 -30.94
CA LEU A 188 16.84 4.02 -32.36
C LEU A 188 15.40 4.08 -32.89
N PRO A 189 15.18 4.15 -34.21
CA PRO A 189 13.84 4.16 -34.80
C PRO A 189 12.85 3.10 -34.27
N PRO A 190 13.21 1.82 -34.05
CA PRO A 190 12.27 0.83 -33.50
C PRO A 190 11.86 1.09 -32.04
N HIS A 191 12.55 1.99 -31.33
CA HIS A 191 12.30 2.34 -29.93
C HIS A 191 11.28 3.48 -29.80
N ALA A 192 10.85 4.08 -30.91
CA ALA A 192 9.99 5.25 -30.95
C ALA A 192 8.79 5.06 -31.88
N ASN A 193 7.76 5.87 -31.66
CA ASN A 193 6.64 5.97 -32.58
C ASN A 193 7.06 6.67 -33.89
N HIS A 194 6.15 6.69 -34.86
CA HIS A 194 6.38 7.31 -36.17
C HIS A 194 6.64 8.84 -36.13
N HIS A 195 6.38 9.49 -34.99
CA HIS A 195 6.74 10.89 -34.73
C HIS A 195 8.11 11.05 -34.05
N GLY A 196 8.83 9.95 -33.85
CA GLY A 196 10.15 9.94 -33.22
C GLY A 196 10.12 10.02 -31.69
N ASN A 197 8.97 9.93 -31.02
CA ASN A 197 8.91 9.89 -29.55
C ASN A 197 9.13 8.46 -29.03
N THR A 198 10.04 8.29 -28.09
CA THR A 198 10.37 6.99 -27.47
C THR A 198 9.16 6.39 -26.76
N PHE A 199 8.92 5.10 -26.96
CA PHE A 199 7.86 4.38 -26.25
C PHE A 199 8.19 4.23 -24.76
N GLY A 200 7.22 4.55 -23.88
CA GLY A 200 7.39 4.38 -22.43
C GLY A 200 7.71 2.94 -22.05
N GLY A 201 7.12 1.97 -22.75
CA GLY A 201 7.38 0.54 -22.60
C GLY A 201 8.81 0.13 -22.87
N GLN A 202 9.48 0.78 -23.84
CA GLN A 202 10.88 0.50 -24.13
C GLN A 202 11.79 1.01 -23.02
N ILE A 203 11.50 2.20 -22.47
CA ILE A 203 12.22 2.75 -21.32
C ILE A 203 12.04 1.83 -20.10
N MET A 204 10.81 1.38 -19.83
CA MET A 204 10.52 0.44 -18.74
C MET A 204 11.29 -0.88 -18.87
N ALA A 205 11.41 -1.42 -20.08
CA ALA A 205 12.16 -2.66 -20.32
C ALA A 205 13.65 -2.52 -19.99
N TRP A 206 14.27 -1.42 -20.41
CA TRP A 206 15.67 -1.14 -20.08
C TRP A 206 15.86 -0.87 -18.58
N MET A 207 14.93 -0.14 -17.95
CA MET A 207 14.96 0.08 -16.50
C MET A 207 14.92 -1.22 -15.71
N GLU A 208 14.03 -2.14 -16.08
CA GLU A 208 13.90 -3.44 -15.41
C GLU A 208 15.18 -4.27 -15.57
N THR A 209 15.78 -4.27 -16.76
CA THR A 209 17.04 -4.99 -17.02
C THR A 209 18.16 -4.49 -16.10
N VAL A 210 18.32 -3.17 -15.99
CA VAL A 210 19.36 -2.56 -15.15
C VAL A 210 19.08 -2.76 -13.66
N ALA A 211 17.81 -2.69 -13.25
CA ALA A 211 17.39 -2.94 -11.87
C ALA A 211 17.62 -4.39 -11.44
N THR A 212 17.33 -5.35 -12.31
CA THR A 212 17.55 -6.77 -12.07
C THR A 212 19.04 -7.07 -11.85
N ILE A 213 19.93 -6.46 -12.64
CA ILE A 213 21.39 -6.58 -12.42
C ILE A 213 21.79 -6.03 -11.03
N SER A 214 21.21 -4.91 -10.61
CA SER A 214 21.48 -4.33 -9.29
C SER A 214 21.03 -5.25 -8.16
N ALA A 215 19.83 -5.85 -8.27
CA ALA A 215 19.32 -6.83 -7.32
C ALA A 215 20.16 -8.11 -7.28
N SER A 216 20.58 -8.63 -8.44
CA SER A 216 21.46 -9.80 -8.55
C SER A 216 22.78 -9.60 -7.83
N ARG A 217 23.37 -8.39 -7.91
CA ARG A 217 24.63 -8.07 -7.20
C ARG A 217 24.51 -8.12 -5.68
N LEU A 218 23.31 -7.97 -5.13
CA LEU A 218 23.09 -8.07 -3.68
C LEU A 218 22.88 -9.51 -3.19
N CYS A 219 22.06 -10.29 -3.90
CA CYS A 219 21.68 -11.64 -3.45
C CYS A 219 22.53 -12.77 -4.00
N GLY A 220 23.27 -12.55 -5.09
CA GLY A 220 23.99 -13.62 -5.79
C GLY A 220 23.08 -14.73 -6.34
N ALA A 221 21.77 -14.47 -6.42
CA ALA A 221 20.73 -15.41 -6.81
C ALA A 221 19.88 -14.81 -7.96
N HIS A 222 18.74 -15.44 -8.29
CA HIS A 222 17.86 -15.02 -9.38
C HIS A 222 16.76 -14.07 -8.87
N PRO A 223 16.82 -12.76 -9.19
CA PRO A 223 15.77 -11.83 -8.80
C PRO A 223 14.55 -11.98 -9.70
N LEU A 224 13.37 -11.93 -9.10
CA LEU A 224 12.07 -11.94 -9.75
C LEU A 224 11.34 -10.64 -9.41
N LEU A 225 10.90 -9.93 -10.44
CA LEU A 225 10.18 -8.67 -10.25
C LEU A 225 8.79 -8.96 -9.68
N LYS A 226 8.51 -8.46 -8.47
CA LYS A 226 7.22 -8.59 -7.80
C LYS A 226 6.31 -7.40 -8.06
N SER A 227 6.87 -6.19 -8.04
CA SER A 227 6.08 -5.00 -8.32
C SER A 227 6.91 -3.82 -8.79
N VAL A 228 6.28 -2.91 -9.51
CA VAL A 228 6.81 -1.59 -9.87
C VAL A 228 5.92 -0.54 -9.23
N ASP A 229 6.51 0.39 -8.48
CA ASP A 229 5.78 1.52 -7.91
C ASP A 229 5.28 2.48 -8.99
N MET A 230 4.20 3.17 -8.69
CA MET A 230 3.67 4.24 -9.52
C MET A 230 4.72 5.33 -9.78
N PHE A 231 4.88 5.70 -11.04
CA PHE A 231 5.79 6.78 -11.43
C PHE A 231 5.26 7.57 -12.64
N LYS A 232 5.88 8.73 -12.88
CA LYS A 232 5.54 9.64 -13.98
C LYS A 232 6.73 9.84 -14.92
N PHE A 233 6.45 9.93 -16.21
CA PHE A 233 7.38 10.45 -17.21
C PHE A 233 7.33 11.98 -17.18
N ARG A 234 8.45 12.61 -16.84
CA ARG A 234 8.58 14.06 -16.62
C ARG A 234 8.82 14.83 -17.91
N GLY A 235 9.44 14.18 -18.89
CA GLY A 235 9.80 14.81 -20.16
C GLY A 235 9.78 13.80 -21.31
N PRO A 236 9.72 14.29 -22.56
CA PRO A 236 9.81 13.45 -23.74
C PRO A 236 11.23 12.96 -23.96
N SER A 237 11.35 11.82 -24.63
CA SER A 237 12.58 11.35 -25.25
C SER A 237 12.30 11.09 -26.73
N THR A 238 13.31 11.31 -27.58
CA THR A 238 13.20 11.14 -29.02
C THR A 238 14.32 10.27 -29.60
N VAL A 239 14.12 9.79 -30.83
CA VAL A 239 15.16 9.07 -31.58
C VAL A 239 16.44 9.90 -31.64
N GLY A 240 17.58 9.27 -31.34
CA GLY A 240 18.88 9.92 -31.22
C GLY A 240 19.29 10.27 -29.79
N ASP A 241 18.35 10.26 -28.83
CA ASP A 241 18.70 10.44 -27.42
C ASP A 241 19.55 9.27 -26.91
N ARG A 242 20.51 9.57 -26.04
CA ARG A 242 21.21 8.60 -25.19
C ARG A 242 20.51 8.56 -23.84
N LEU A 243 19.96 7.41 -23.47
CA LEU A 243 19.33 7.22 -22.18
C LEU A 243 20.33 6.58 -21.22
N VAL A 244 20.65 7.29 -20.15
CA VAL A 244 21.51 6.81 -19.07
C VAL A 244 20.62 6.30 -17.94
N PHE A 245 20.79 5.03 -17.59
CA PHE A 245 20.07 4.35 -16.51
C PHE A 245 21.02 4.15 -15.34
N ASN A 246 20.71 4.75 -14.20
CA ASN A 246 21.46 4.56 -12.96
C ASN A 246 20.58 3.83 -11.96
N ALA A 247 20.93 2.59 -11.61
CA ALA A 247 20.22 1.78 -10.64
C ALA A 247 21.06 1.50 -9.40
N ILE A 248 20.41 1.45 -8.24
CA ILE A 248 21.04 1.02 -6.99
C ILE A 248 19.99 0.45 -6.02
N VAL A 249 20.39 -0.49 -5.17
CA VAL A 249 19.54 -0.95 -4.06
C VAL A 249 19.34 0.21 -3.09
N ASN A 250 18.08 0.46 -2.72
CA ASN A 250 17.71 1.47 -1.73
C ASN A 250 17.60 0.87 -0.32
N ASN A 251 16.88 -0.24 -0.19
CA ASN A 251 16.66 -0.92 1.08
C ASN A 251 16.18 -2.37 0.86
N THR A 252 16.25 -3.18 1.92
CA THR A 252 15.76 -4.57 1.97
C THR A 252 14.72 -4.74 3.07
N PHE A 253 13.79 -5.67 2.85
CA PHE A 253 12.69 -6.00 3.75
C PHE A 253 12.54 -7.51 3.80
N GLN A 254 13.39 -8.19 4.59
CA GLN A 254 13.47 -9.65 4.67
C GLN A 254 13.62 -10.28 3.27
N THR A 255 12.56 -10.80 2.69
CA THR A 255 12.55 -11.49 1.38
C THR A 255 12.39 -10.55 0.18
N CYS A 256 12.25 -9.24 0.39
CA CYS A 256 12.09 -8.25 -0.67
C CYS A 256 13.26 -7.27 -0.70
N VAL A 257 13.68 -6.84 -1.90
CA VAL A 257 14.63 -5.73 -2.09
C VAL A 257 14.00 -4.67 -2.97
N GLU A 258 14.19 -3.40 -2.60
CA GLU A 258 13.81 -2.26 -3.44
C GLU A 258 15.03 -1.72 -4.18
N VAL A 259 14.93 -1.65 -5.50
CA VAL A 259 15.92 -1.05 -6.39
C VAL A 259 15.34 0.23 -6.99
N GLY A 260 16.05 1.35 -6.80
CA GLY A 260 15.72 2.61 -7.45
C GLY A 260 16.45 2.73 -8.79
N VAL A 261 15.76 3.17 -9.83
CA VAL A 261 16.34 3.48 -11.14
C VAL A 261 16.02 4.91 -11.52
N ARG A 262 17.04 5.68 -11.91
CA ARG A 262 16.92 7.02 -12.48
C ARG A 262 17.30 7.00 -13.95
N VAL A 263 16.47 7.60 -14.79
CA VAL A 263 16.67 7.68 -16.24
C VAL A 263 16.91 9.13 -16.65
N GLU A 264 17.99 9.38 -17.37
CA GLU A 264 18.33 10.68 -17.93
C GLU A 264 18.50 10.57 -19.45
N ALA A 265 17.94 11.52 -20.19
CA ALA A 265 18.10 11.62 -21.63
C ALA A 265 19.08 12.72 -21.99
N PHE A 266 19.87 12.47 -23.03
CA PHE A 266 20.81 13.43 -23.60
C PHE A 266 20.72 13.36 -25.12
N ASP A 267 20.38 14.46 -25.78
CA ASP A 267 20.66 14.60 -27.20
C ASP A 267 22.19 14.73 -27.45
N CYS A 268 22.63 14.84 -28.71
CA CYS A 268 24.06 14.95 -29.02
C CYS A 268 24.74 16.20 -28.44
N GLN A 269 24.03 17.32 -28.34
CA GLN A 269 24.56 18.56 -27.79
C GLN A 269 24.54 18.51 -26.26
N GLU A 270 23.40 18.17 -25.66
CA GLU A 270 23.21 17.96 -24.22
C GLU A 270 24.22 16.96 -23.65
N TRP A 271 24.55 15.91 -24.41
CA TRP A 271 25.59 14.93 -24.06
C TRP A 271 26.97 15.58 -23.94
N SER A 272 27.32 16.43 -24.89
CA SER A 272 28.62 17.11 -24.92
C SER A 272 28.74 18.16 -23.82
N GLU A 273 27.61 18.77 -23.43
CA GLU A 273 27.53 19.79 -22.39
C GLU A 273 27.28 19.21 -20.98
N GLY A 274 27.00 17.91 -20.87
CA GLY A 274 26.67 17.25 -19.60
C GLY A 274 25.34 17.66 -18.97
N ARG A 275 24.40 18.20 -19.76
CA ARG A 275 23.11 18.73 -19.28
C ARG A 275 21.95 17.79 -19.62
N GLY A 276 21.79 16.74 -18.83
CA GLY A 276 20.75 15.72 -19.05
C GLY A 276 19.34 16.13 -18.60
N ARG A 277 18.33 15.66 -19.33
CA ARG A 277 16.92 15.75 -18.96
C ARG A 277 16.51 14.55 -18.11
N HIS A 278 16.06 14.77 -16.89
CA HIS A 278 15.50 13.68 -16.07
C HIS A 278 14.15 13.23 -16.62
N ILE A 279 14.12 12.03 -17.23
CA ILE A 279 12.92 11.46 -17.84
C ILE A 279 12.01 10.87 -16.78
N ASN A 280 12.50 9.94 -15.97
CA ASN A 280 11.74 9.37 -14.86
C ASN A 280 12.66 8.74 -13.81
N SER A 281 12.09 8.51 -12.63
CA SER A 281 12.65 7.65 -11.60
C SER A 281 11.58 6.64 -11.20
N ALA A 282 11.92 5.37 -11.09
CA ALA A 282 11.02 4.33 -10.61
C ALA A 282 11.69 3.46 -9.56
N PHE A 283 10.84 2.73 -8.83
CA PHE A 283 11.24 1.88 -7.73
C PHE A 283 10.65 0.50 -7.98
N LEU A 284 11.53 -0.50 -8.11
CA LEU A 284 11.18 -1.86 -8.45
C LEU A 284 11.44 -2.75 -7.23
N ILE A 285 10.48 -3.62 -6.93
CA ILE A 285 10.56 -4.56 -5.81
C ILE A 285 10.80 -5.95 -6.35
N TYR A 286 11.89 -6.56 -5.89
CA TYR A 286 12.27 -7.92 -6.27
C TYR A 286 12.18 -8.85 -5.08
N ASN A 287 11.78 -10.10 -5.35
CA ASN A 287 12.14 -11.24 -4.53
C ASN A 287 13.33 -11.94 -5.19
N ALA A 288 14.00 -12.84 -4.47
CA ALA A 288 14.98 -13.72 -5.07
C ALA A 288 14.69 -15.16 -4.66
N VAL A 289 14.95 -16.07 -5.59
CA VAL A 289 14.86 -17.52 -5.37
C VAL A 289 16.24 -18.16 -5.55
N ASN A 290 16.55 -19.14 -4.72
CA ASN A 290 17.75 -19.95 -4.86
C ASN A 290 17.54 -21.08 -5.90
N ASP A 291 18.58 -21.87 -6.15
CA ASP A 291 18.53 -22.99 -7.11
C ASP A 291 17.53 -24.10 -6.71
N LYS A 292 17.09 -24.12 -5.45
CA LYS A 292 16.07 -25.03 -4.91
C LYS A 292 14.65 -24.44 -4.95
N GLU A 293 14.47 -23.30 -5.60
CA GLU A 293 13.22 -22.54 -5.67
C GLU A 293 12.71 -22.00 -4.31
N GLU A 294 13.57 -21.88 -3.32
CA GLU A 294 13.24 -21.29 -2.01
C GLU A 294 13.50 -19.78 -2.00
N LEU A 295 12.65 -19.03 -1.30
CA LEU A 295 12.81 -17.59 -1.15
C LEU A 295 14.07 -17.24 -0.35
N VAL A 296 14.86 -16.33 -0.90
CA VAL A 296 16.08 -15.82 -0.27
C VAL A 296 15.74 -14.63 0.64
N THR A 297 16.27 -14.65 1.85
CA THR A 297 16.29 -13.48 2.74
C THR A 297 17.47 -12.59 2.38
N PHE A 298 17.19 -11.34 2.02
CA PHE A 298 18.22 -10.37 1.69
C PHE A 298 18.94 -9.87 2.96
N PRO A 299 20.24 -9.57 2.86
CA PRO A 299 20.98 -8.96 3.96
C PRO A 299 20.44 -7.55 4.27
N ARG A 300 20.56 -7.10 5.52
CA ARG A 300 20.18 -5.74 5.93
C ARG A 300 21.13 -4.71 5.32
N ILE A 301 20.60 -3.58 4.88
CA ILE A 301 21.37 -2.51 4.25
C ILE A 301 21.89 -1.51 5.26
N LYS A 302 23.20 -1.24 5.24
CA LYS A 302 23.85 -0.15 6.00
C LYS A 302 24.00 1.09 5.10
N PRO A 303 23.23 2.16 5.32
CA PRO A 303 23.44 3.42 4.59
C PRO A 303 24.74 4.08 5.07
N MET A 304 25.65 4.41 4.13
CA MET A 304 26.95 5.02 4.44
C MET A 304 27.02 6.51 4.05
N SER A 305 26.34 6.89 2.97
CA SER A 305 26.30 8.28 2.49
C SER A 305 24.97 8.96 2.81
N LYS A 306 24.94 10.30 2.75
CA LYS A 306 23.69 11.09 2.84
C LYS A 306 22.65 10.65 1.81
N ASP A 307 23.10 10.28 0.61
CA ASP A 307 22.22 9.79 -0.44
C ASP A 307 21.69 8.39 -0.16
N ASP A 308 22.48 7.51 0.45
CA ASP A 308 22.01 6.18 0.87
C ASP A 308 20.97 6.30 1.98
N LEU A 309 21.20 7.16 2.98
CA LEU A 309 20.23 7.39 4.05
C LEU A 309 18.91 7.94 3.50
N ARG A 310 18.98 8.90 2.56
CA ARG A 310 17.80 9.42 1.85
C ARG A 310 17.05 8.32 1.09
N ARG A 311 17.77 7.43 0.40
CA ARG A 311 17.17 6.31 -0.34
C ARG A 311 16.55 5.27 0.60
N TYR A 312 17.23 4.97 1.71
CA TYR A 312 16.80 4.04 2.75
C TYR A 312 15.47 4.48 3.37
N HIS A 313 15.38 5.73 3.84
CA HIS A 313 14.13 6.31 4.34
C HIS A 313 13.06 6.44 3.26
N GLY A 314 13.47 6.75 2.03
CA GLY A 314 12.57 6.77 0.88
C GLY A 314 11.91 5.42 0.61
N ALA A 315 12.65 4.32 0.74
CA ALA A 315 12.12 2.98 0.55
C ALA A 315 11.10 2.61 1.64
N ILE A 316 11.36 3.02 2.89
CA ILE A 316 10.41 2.85 4.01
C ILE A 316 9.13 3.63 3.73
N ALA A 317 9.24 4.90 3.35
CA ALA A 317 8.08 5.73 3.02
C ALA A 317 7.26 5.13 1.86
N ARG A 318 7.92 4.67 0.78
CA ARG A 318 7.25 3.99 -0.34
C ARG A 318 6.58 2.69 0.10
N LYS A 319 7.23 1.89 0.96
CA LYS A 319 6.62 0.68 1.53
C LYS A 319 5.35 1.02 2.32
N ARG A 320 5.37 2.08 3.14
CA ARG A 320 4.18 2.56 3.87
C ARG A 320 3.06 2.97 2.91
N ILE A 321 3.38 3.71 1.83
CA ILE A 321 2.39 4.08 0.80
C ILE A 321 1.79 2.83 0.14
N ARG A 322 2.62 1.86 -0.26
CA ARG A 322 2.16 0.60 -0.89
C ARG A 322 1.21 -0.18 0.01
N LEU A 323 1.53 -0.28 1.31
CA LEU A 323 0.71 -0.98 2.30
C LEU A 323 -0.62 -0.24 2.52
N GLY A 324 -0.58 1.09 2.68
CA GLY A 324 -1.79 1.91 2.78
C GLY A 324 -2.69 1.80 1.55
N ARG A 325 -2.12 1.73 0.33
CA ARG A 325 -2.89 1.51 -0.90
C ARG A 325 -3.44 0.09 -1.01
N LYS A 326 -2.68 -0.92 -0.57
CA LYS A 326 -3.18 -2.31 -0.52
C LYS A 326 -4.42 -2.39 0.34
N TYR A 327 -4.41 -1.75 1.51
CA TYR A 327 -5.56 -1.68 2.42
C TYR A 327 -6.80 -1.04 1.77
N VAL A 328 -6.62 -0.01 0.95
CA VAL A 328 -7.72 0.64 0.20
C VAL A 328 -8.25 -0.23 -0.96
N ILE A 329 -7.39 -1.06 -1.58
CA ILE A 329 -7.74 -1.87 -2.76
C ILE A 329 -8.25 -3.27 -2.37
N SER A 330 -7.78 -3.87 -1.27
CA SER A 330 -8.23 -5.18 -0.76
C SER A 330 -9.66 -5.15 -0.21
N HIS A 331 -10.27 -3.97 -0.08
CA HIS A 331 -11.73 -3.78 0.05
C HIS A 331 -12.54 -4.28 -1.19
N LYS A 332 -11.94 -5.08 -2.08
CA LYS A 332 -12.62 -5.72 -3.22
C LYS A 332 -12.16 -7.14 -3.60
N GLU A 333 -11.07 -7.69 -3.07
CA GLU A 333 -10.70 -9.09 -3.35
C GLU A 333 -10.07 -9.77 -2.12
N GLU A 334 -10.68 -10.90 -1.76
CA GLU A 334 -10.38 -11.78 -0.62
C GLU A 334 -9.00 -12.43 -0.74
N VAL A 335 -8.03 -12.02 0.09
CA VAL A 335 -6.91 -12.90 0.51
C VAL A 335 -6.49 -12.50 1.93
N PRO A 336 -6.44 -13.43 2.91
CA PRO A 336 -6.04 -13.13 4.28
C PRO A 336 -4.51 -12.97 4.37
N LEU A 337 -4.06 -11.90 5.00
CA LEU A 337 -2.65 -11.68 5.33
C LEU A 337 -2.53 -11.15 6.76
N CYS A 338 -2.05 -11.99 7.66
CA CYS A 338 -1.57 -11.58 8.98
C CYS A 338 -0.23 -10.86 8.79
N VAL A 339 -0.13 -9.60 9.20
CA VAL A 339 1.10 -8.80 9.08
C VAL A 339 1.50 -8.24 10.44
N HIS A 340 2.74 -8.49 10.85
CA HIS A 340 3.34 -7.87 12.03
C HIS A 340 3.63 -6.39 11.75
N TRP A 341 3.07 -5.50 12.58
CA TRP A 341 3.33 -4.06 12.58
C TRP A 341 4.44 -3.69 13.58
N ASP A 342 5.11 -2.55 13.35
CA ASP A 342 6.30 -2.05 14.05
C ASP A 342 6.34 -2.32 15.58
N VAL A 343 7.52 -2.75 16.06
CA VAL A 343 7.83 -2.93 17.49
C VAL A 343 8.41 -1.60 18.01
N THR A 344 7.61 -0.82 18.74
CA THR A 344 8.17 0.00 19.81
C THR A 344 8.26 -0.91 21.05
N ASN A 345 9.27 -0.76 21.90
CA ASN A 345 9.57 -1.74 22.97
C ASN A 345 8.40 -2.02 23.96
N GLN A 346 7.34 -1.20 23.96
CA GLN A 346 6.21 -1.28 24.89
C GLN A 346 4.84 -1.55 24.24
N ILE A 347 4.64 -1.37 22.93
CA ILE A 347 3.33 -1.51 22.27
C ILE A 347 3.47 -2.39 21.01
N LYS A 348 2.60 -3.39 20.86
CA LYS A 348 2.49 -4.25 19.68
C LYS A 348 1.06 -4.22 19.15
N ILE A 349 0.89 -4.06 17.84
CA ILE A 349 -0.42 -4.01 17.19
C ILE A 349 -0.51 -5.15 16.18
N TYR A 350 -1.59 -5.91 16.25
CA TYR A 350 -1.94 -6.99 15.34
C TYR A 350 -3.33 -6.72 14.76
N THR A 351 -3.52 -7.10 13.51
CA THR A 351 -4.80 -6.98 12.82
C THR A 351 -5.10 -8.27 12.08
N LEU A 352 -6.32 -8.79 12.24
CA LEU A 352 -6.83 -9.99 11.58
C LEU A 352 -8.16 -9.67 10.92
N GLU A 353 -8.33 -10.07 9.66
CA GLU A 353 -9.55 -9.85 8.89
C GLU A 353 -10.15 -11.20 8.48
N GLU A 354 -11.38 -11.46 8.91
CA GLU A 354 -12.16 -12.68 8.60
C GLU A 354 -13.64 -12.32 8.42
N ASN A 355 -14.28 -12.81 7.35
CA ASN A 355 -15.75 -12.73 7.13
C ASN A 355 -16.38 -11.34 7.33
N ASP A 356 -15.88 -10.29 6.67
CA ASP A 356 -16.34 -8.89 6.79
C ASP A 356 -16.19 -8.25 8.19
N ILE A 357 -15.34 -8.86 9.03
CA ILE A 357 -15.01 -8.37 10.38
C ILE A 357 -13.51 -8.02 10.43
N LEU A 358 -13.21 -6.76 10.74
CA LEU A 358 -11.86 -6.33 11.09
C LEU A 358 -11.65 -6.52 12.60
N SER A 359 -10.74 -7.41 12.97
CA SER A 359 -10.28 -7.61 14.34
C SER A 359 -8.96 -6.88 14.55
N VAL A 360 -8.94 -5.94 15.50
CA VAL A 360 -7.73 -5.24 15.94
C VAL A 360 -7.34 -5.74 17.32
N TRP A 361 -6.08 -6.10 17.50
CA TRP A 361 -5.47 -6.49 18.77
C TRP A 361 -4.31 -5.56 19.08
N VAL A 362 -4.34 -4.88 20.23
CA VAL A 362 -3.28 -4.01 20.69
C VAL A 362 -2.76 -4.53 22.01
N GLU A 363 -1.53 -5.02 22.04
CA GLU A 363 -0.83 -5.47 23.24
C GLU A 363 0.12 -4.38 23.73
N LYS A 364 0.13 -4.13 25.04
CA LYS A 364 1.04 -3.17 25.66
C LYS A 364 1.56 -3.65 27.02
N HIS A 365 2.79 -3.28 27.35
CA HIS A 365 3.40 -3.52 28.65
C HIS A 365 3.13 -2.34 29.59
N VAL A 366 2.78 -2.62 30.85
CA VAL A 366 2.48 -1.59 31.85
C VAL A 366 3.15 -1.95 33.18
N GLU A 367 3.84 -0.99 33.80
CA GLU A 367 4.51 -1.15 35.10
C GLU A 367 3.52 -0.95 36.27
N ARG A 368 2.39 -1.67 36.24
CA ARG A 368 1.41 -1.73 37.34
C ARG A 368 0.88 -3.16 37.57
N PRO A 369 0.53 -3.53 38.82
CA PRO A 369 -0.09 -4.82 39.13
C PRO A 369 -1.40 -5.05 38.36
N ALA A 370 -1.59 -6.26 37.84
CA ALA A 370 -2.74 -6.60 36.99
C ALA A 370 -4.11 -6.32 37.62
N HIS A 371 -4.27 -6.48 38.94
CA HIS A 371 -5.53 -6.24 39.65
C HIS A 371 -5.93 -4.76 39.69
N LEU A 372 -4.96 -3.85 39.82
CA LEU A 372 -5.19 -2.40 39.80
C LEU A 372 -5.50 -1.93 38.39
N THR A 373 -4.73 -2.41 37.41
CA THR A 373 -4.99 -2.17 35.98
C THR A 373 -6.38 -2.63 35.57
N TYR A 374 -6.83 -3.79 36.06
CA TYR A 374 -8.19 -4.28 35.84
C TYR A 374 -9.24 -3.36 36.45
N HIS A 375 -9.05 -2.89 37.68
CA HIS A 375 -9.99 -1.97 38.31
C HIS A 375 -10.13 -0.65 37.53
N LEU A 376 -9.02 -0.10 37.02
CA LEU A 376 -9.02 1.12 36.22
C LEU A 376 -9.68 0.94 34.84
N LEU A 377 -9.37 -0.15 34.12
CA LEU A 377 -9.86 -0.37 32.76
C LEU A 377 -11.29 -0.95 32.69
N SER A 378 -11.77 -1.54 33.78
CA SER A 378 -13.14 -2.06 33.88
C SER A 378 -14.18 -0.98 34.16
N ASP A 379 -13.75 0.22 34.57
CA ASP A 379 -14.61 1.39 34.77
C ASP A 379 -14.61 2.27 33.51
N PHE A 380 -15.66 2.14 32.70
CA PHE A 380 -15.77 2.88 31.45
C PHE A 380 -16.06 4.37 31.66
N THR A 381 -16.45 4.81 32.87
CA THR A 381 -16.60 6.25 33.17
C THR A 381 -15.25 6.97 33.11
N LYS A 382 -14.14 6.25 33.32
CA LYS A 382 -12.77 6.78 33.23
C LYS A 382 -12.20 6.75 31.81
N ARG A 383 -12.89 6.10 30.85
CA ARG A 383 -12.43 5.96 29.46
C ARG A 383 -12.18 7.31 28.75
N PRO A 384 -13.03 8.34 28.90
CA PRO A 384 -12.78 9.66 28.29
C PRO A 384 -11.51 10.36 28.76
N LEU A 385 -10.93 9.95 29.90
CA LEU A 385 -9.72 10.57 30.45
C LEU A 385 -8.47 10.29 29.60
N TRP A 386 -8.49 9.24 28.79
CA TRP A 386 -7.33 8.78 28.00
C TRP A 386 -7.67 8.35 26.57
N ASP A 387 -8.94 8.14 26.22
CA ASP A 387 -9.37 7.80 24.86
C ASP A 387 -10.18 8.95 24.25
N PRO A 388 -9.60 9.72 23.32
CA PRO A 388 -10.25 10.91 22.73
C PRO A 388 -11.47 10.57 21.85
N HIS A 389 -11.71 9.29 21.55
CA HIS A 389 -12.89 8.85 20.81
C HIS A 389 -14.14 8.70 21.69
N TYR A 390 -14.00 8.85 23.01
CA TYR A 390 -15.08 8.77 23.98
C TYR A 390 -15.28 10.16 24.59
N VAL A 391 -16.39 10.83 24.27
CA VAL A 391 -16.73 12.15 24.81
C VAL A 391 -17.37 12.01 26.19
N SER A 392 -18.31 11.08 26.34
CA SER A 392 -18.90 10.74 27.64
C SER A 392 -19.22 9.25 27.72
N CYS A 393 -19.16 8.72 28.95
CA CYS A 393 -19.55 7.35 29.28
C CYS A 393 -20.38 7.38 30.57
N GLU A 394 -21.69 7.16 30.46
CA GLU A 394 -22.62 7.20 31.59
C GLU A 394 -23.17 5.80 31.88
N VAL A 395 -23.27 5.42 33.16
CA VAL A 395 -23.88 4.15 33.55
C VAL A 395 -25.40 4.27 33.44
N ILE A 396 -26.00 3.45 32.59
CA ILE A 396 -27.46 3.39 32.40
C ILE A 396 -28.08 2.42 33.41
N ASP A 397 -27.47 1.24 33.55
CA ASP A 397 -28.03 0.15 34.34
C ASP A 397 -26.93 -0.75 34.92
N CYS A 398 -27.17 -1.26 36.12
CA CYS A 398 -26.32 -2.22 36.81
C CYS A 398 -27.03 -3.58 36.79
N VAL A 399 -26.78 -4.36 35.74
CA VAL A 399 -27.43 -5.66 35.51
C VAL A 399 -27.00 -6.68 36.57
N SER A 400 -25.74 -6.62 36.99
CA SER A 400 -25.20 -7.40 38.11
C SER A 400 -24.01 -6.67 38.76
N GLU A 401 -23.38 -7.25 39.79
CA GLU A 401 -22.14 -6.70 40.37
C GLU A 401 -21.00 -6.62 39.35
N ASP A 402 -20.99 -7.54 38.37
CA ASP A 402 -19.94 -7.67 37.36
C ASP A 402 -20.35 -7.12 35.98
N ASP A 403 -21.63 -6.88 35.74
CA ASP A 403 -22.17 -6.52 34.41
C ASP A 403 -22.90 -5.18 34.48
N GLN A 404 -22.39 -4.18 33.76
CA GLN A 404 -22.94 -2.83 33.70
C GLN A 404 -23.20 -2.39 32.26
N ILE A 405 -24.27 -1.63 32.05
CA ILE A 405 -24.59 -1.06 30.74
C ILE A 405 -24.25 0.43 30.74
N TYR A 406 -23.52 0.85 29.70
CA TYR A 406 -23.07 2.22 29.51
C TYR A 406 -23.71 2.85 28.27
N TYR A 407 -24.03 4.14 28.38
CA TYR A 407 -24.33 5.03 27.27
C TYR A 407 -23.09 5.83 26.93
N ILE A 408 -22.66 5.77 25.68
CA ILE A 408 -21.40 6.35 25.23
C ILE A 408 -21.67 7.32 24.08
N THR A 409 -21.09 8.51 24.16
CA THR A 409 -21.10 9.49 23.06
C THR A 409 -19.71 9.65 22.46
N CYS A 410 -19.64 9.80 21.14
CA CYS A 410 -18.40 9.93 20.38
C CYS A 410 -18.33 11.30 19.67
N PRO A 411 -17.12 11.82 19.38
CA PRO A 411 -16.97 13.10 18.73
C PRO A 411 -17.45 13.07 17.26
N VAL A 412 -17.74 14.25 16.71
CA VAL A 412 -18.05 14.41 15.28
C VAL A 412 -16.75 14.30 14.48
N VAL A 413 -16.72 13.37 13.52
CA VAL A 413 -15.59 13.19 12.60
C VAL A 413 -16.06 13.50 11.18
N ASN A 414 -15.34 14.37 10.46
CA ASN A 414 -15.56 14.68 9.04
C ASN A 414 -16.95 15.23 8.62
N GLY A 415 -17.67 15.90 9.52
CA GLY A 415 -18.94 16.57 9.19
C GLY A 415 -20.18 15.65 9.16
N ASP A 416 -20.05 14.41 9.60
CA ASP A 416 -21.17 13.48 9.81
C ASP A 416 -21.94 13.79 11.11
N LYS A 417 -23.14 13.20 11.29
CA LYS A 417 -23.87 13.26 12.56
C LYS A 417 -23.05 12.63 13.70
N PRO A 418 -23.10 13.18 14.93
CA PRO A 418 -22.43 12.58 16.08
C PRO A 418 -22.93 11.15 16.34
N LYS A 419 -22.08 10.29 16.90
CA LYS A 419 -22.38 8.87 17.12
C LYS A 419 -22.63 8.59 18.60
N ASP A 420 -23.54 7.65 18.86
CA ASP A 420 -23.79 7.11 20.20
C ASP A 420 -23.72 5.58 20.20
N LEU A 421 -23.41 4.98 21.35
CA LEU A 421 -23.40 3.54 21.57
C LEU A 421 -24.07 3.21 22.91
N VAL A 422 -24.71 2.04 22.96
CA VAL A 422 -25.14 1.40 24.21
C VAL A 422 -24.42 0.08 24.31
N VAL A 423 -23.59 -0.09 25.34
CA VAL A 423 -22.70 -1.24 25.48
C VAL A 423 -22.85 -1.90 26.84
N LEU A 424 -22.92 -3.23 26.85
CA LEU A 424 -22.75 -4.05 28.04
C LEU A 424 -21.26 -4.29 28.26
N VAL A 425 -20.77 -3.95 29.45
CA VAL A 425 -19.41 -4.22 29.92
C VAL A 425 -19.47 -5.28 31.01
N SER A 426 -18.88 -6.43 30.73
CA SER A 426 -18.82 -7.59 31.62
C SER A 426 -17.43 -7.74 32.21
N ARG A 427 -17.34 -7.77 33.54
CA ARG A 427 -16.09 -7.81 34.31
C ARG A 427 -15.88 -9.22 34.86
N ARG A 428 -14.78 -9.88 34.50
CA ARG A 428 -14.48 -11.25 34.96
C ARG A 428 -13.11 -11.31 35.63
N ARG A 429 -13.11 -11.72 36.89
CA ARG A 429 -11.90 -11.98 37.69
C ARG A 429 -11.44 -13.44 37.50
N PRO A 430 -10.13 -13.70 37.53
CA PRO A 430 -9.59 -15.05 37.46
C PRO A 430 -9.98 -15.89 38.68
N LEU A 431 -10.23 -17.20 38.47
CA LEU A 431 -10.55 -18.17 39.53
C LEU A 431 -9.30 -18.68 40.30
N LYS A 432 -8.09 -18.40 39.80
CA LYS A 432 -6.80 -18.77 40.40
C LYS A 432 -5.82 -17.61 40.25
N ASP A 433 -4.95 -17.42 41.24
CA ASP A 433 -3.87 -16.44 41.16
C ASP A 433 -2.93 -16.73 39.97
N GLY A 434 -2.62 -15.70 39.18
CA GLY A 434 -1.80 -15.79 37.96
C GLY A 434 -2.57 -15.89 36.64
N ASN A 435 -3.90 -15.96 36.66
CA ASN A 435 -4.72 -16.00 35.44
C ASN A 435 -5.16 -14.60 34.94
N THR A 436 -5.57 -14.53 33.67
CA THR A 436 -5.93 -13.31 32.94
C THR A 436 -7.25 -12.70 33.43
N TYR A 437 -7.24 -11.41 33.78
CA TYR A 437 -8.47 -10.63 34.00
C TYR A 437 -9.11 -10.27 32.66
N THR A 438 -10.43 -10.36 32.56
CA THR A 438 -11.15 -10.10 31.31
C THR A 438 -12.21 -9.04 31.49
N VAL A 439 -12.22 -8.04 30.60
CA VAL A 439 -13.30 -7.06 30.46
C VAL A 439 -13.88 -7.24 29.07
N ALA A 440 -15.08 -7.78 28.94
CA ALA A 440 -15.74 -8.01 27.67
C ALA A 440 -16.79 -6.93 27.39
N VAL A 441 -16.88 -6.47 26.15
CA VAL A 441 -17.73 -5.36 25.73
C VAL A 441 -18.52 -5.78 24.48
N LYS A 442 -19.82 -5.53 24.50
CA LYS A 442 -20.70 -5.78 23.36
C LYS A 442 -21.84 -4.77 23.32
N SER A 443 -22.21 -4.31 22.13
CA SER A 443 -23.40 -3.47 21.98
C SER A 443 -24.68 -4.23 22.33
N VAL A 444 -25.59 -3.55 23.03
CA VAL A 444 -26.90 -4.08 23.40
C VAL A 444 -28.01 -3.12 23.00
N THR A 445 -29.15 -3.68 22.59
CA THR A 445 -30.36 -2.91 22.31
C THR A 445 -31.22 -2.85 23.57
N LEU A 446 -31.38 -1.66 24.13
CA LEU A 446 -32.26 -1.41 25.27
C LEU A 446 -33.53 -0.66 24.83
N PRO A 447 -34.74 -1.20 25.07
CA PRO A 447 -35.98 -0.48 24.80
C PRO A 447 -36.11 0.85 25.56
N SER A 448 -35.46 0.95 26.73
CA SER A 448 -35.42 2.17 27.55
C SER A 448 -34.56 3.29 26.95
N VAL A 449 -33.67 2.98 25.99
CA VAL A 449 -32.75 3.95 25.36
C VAL A 449 -32.81 3.81 23.83
N PRO A 450 -33.92 4.26 23.20
CA PRO A 450 -34.09 4.15 21.76
C PRO A 450 -33.09 5.05 20.99
N PRO A 451 -32.81 4.75 19.71
CA PRO A 451 -31.97 5.60 18.87
C PRO A 451 -32.53 7.02 18.77
N SER A 452 -31.72 8.01 19.12
CA SER A 452 -32.08 9.42 19.02
C SER A 452 -31.86 9.95 17.59
N PRO A 453 -32.74 10.79 17.02
CA PRO A 453 -32.53 11.38 15.70
C PRO A 453 -31.31 12.33 15.62
N GLN A 454 -30.81 12.77 16.78
CA GLN A 454 -29.62 13.62 16.91
C GLN A 454 -28.32 12.84 16.70
N TYR A 455 -28.32 11.53 16.97
CA TYR A 455 -27.13 10.67 16.91
C TYR A 455 -27.31 9.53 15.89
N SER A 456 -26.19 9.03 15.37
CA SER A 456 -26.18 7.78 14.60
C SER A 456 -25.73 6.63 15.50
N ARG A 457 -26.67 5.75 15.86
CA ARG A 457 -26.41 4.58 16.70
C ARG A 457 -25.41 3.64 16.03
N SER A 458 -24.28 3.42 16.70
CA SER A 458 -23.21 2.52 16.24
C SER A 458 -23.17 1.26 17.09
N GLU A 459 -22.65 0.18 16.51
CA GLU A 459 -22.59 -1.14 17.15
C GLU A 459 -21.14 -1.65 17.25
N ILE A 460 -20.80 -2.20 18.42
CA ILE A 460 -19.57 -2.95 18.69
C ILE A 460 -19.96 -4.43 18.76
N LEU A 461 -19.44 -5.22 17.83
CA LEU A 461 -19.72 -6.66 17.74
C LEU A 461 -19.07 -7.42 18.90
N CYS A 462 -17.80 -7.13 19.16
CA CYS A 462 -17.03 -7.67 20.26
C CYS A 462 -15.82 -6.77 20.52
N ALA A 463 -15.64 -6.28 21.74
CA ALA A 463 -14.41 -5.62 22.14
C ALA A 463 -14.07 -5.99 23.59
N GLY A 464 -12.87 -5.69 24.04
CA GLY A 464 -12.52 -5.97 25.42
C GLY A 464 -11.04 -5.84 25.76
N PHE A 465 -10.76 -6.03 27.05
CA PHE A 465 -9.40 -6.09 27.59
C PHE A 465 -9.11 -7.47 28.16
N LEU A 466 -7.90 -7.95 27.88
CA LEU A 466 -7.27 -9.09 28.54
C LEU A 466 -6.04 -8.57 29.28
N ILE A 467 -5.99 -8.75 30.59
CA ILE A 467 -4.90 -8.24 31.44
C ILE A 467 -4.22 -9.42 32.10
N HIS A 468 -2.96 -9.65 31.73
CA HIS A 468 -2.17 -10.77 32.19
C HIS A 468 -1.03 -10.29 33.10
N ALA A 469 -0.94 -10.84 34.32
CA ALA A 469 0.16 -10.51 35.23
C ALA A 469 1.48 -11.11 34.71
N ILE A 470 2.54 -10.31 34.65
CA ILE A 470 3.89 -10.80 34.34
C ILE A 470 4.62 -11.10 35.66
N ASP A 471 4.55 -10.15 36.59
CA ASP A 471 5.07 -10.26 37.95
C ASP A 471 4.16 -9.50 38.95
N SER A 472 4.62 -9.30 40.20
CA SER A 472 3.86 -8.59 41.24
C SER A 472 3.66 -7.09 40.98
N SER A 473 4.43 -6.52 40.07
CA SER A 473 4.54 -5.08 39.77
C SER A 473 4.19 -4.72 38.33
N SER A 474 4.11 -5.68 37.40
CA SER A 474 3.90 -5.43 35.97
C SER A 474 2.86 -6.36 35.33
N CYS A 475 2.24 -5.88 34.25
CA CYS A 475 1.27 -6.65 33.49
C CYS A 475 1.29 -6.34 31.99
N THR A 476 0.80 -7.30 31.19
CA THR A 476 0.48 -7.12 29.78
C THR A 476 -1.00 -6.80 29.64
N VAL A 477 -1.34 -5.73 28.94
CA VAL A 477 -2.71 -5.36 28.60
C VAL A 477 -2.93 -5.58 27.11
N SER A 478 -3.85 -6.45 26.74
CA SER A 478 -4.28 -6.66 25.36
C SER A 478 -5.69 -6.12 25.16
N TYR A 479 -5.86 -5.19 24.21
CA TYR A 479 -7.16 -4.67 23.80
C TYR A 479 -7.58 -5.31 22.48
N PHE A 480 -8.79 -5.86 22.44
CA PHE A 480 -9.38 -6.48 21.27
C PHE A 480 -10.60 -5.68 20.81
N ASN A 481 -10.79 -5.51 19.51
CA ASN A 481 -11.98 -4.88 18.94
C ASN A 481 -12.32 -5.46 17.56
N GLN A 482 -13.57 -5.86 17.37
CA GLN A 482 -14.16 -6.34 16.12
C GLN A 482 -15.16 -5.34 15.56
N ILE A 483 -14.93 -4.92 14.31
CA ILE A 483 -15.71 -3.90 13.61
C ILE A 483 -16.30 -4.50 12.32
N SER A 484 -17.57 -4.23 12.02
CA SER A 484 -18.21 -4.65 10.77
C SER A 484 -17.84 -3.74 9.59
N ALA A 485 -17.70 -4.33 8.40
CA ALA A 485 -17.31 -3.64 7.17
C ALA A 485 -18.27 -2.50 6.70
N SER A 486 -19.53 -2.47 7.17
CA SER A 486 -20.54 -1.49 6.74
C SER A 486 -20.32 -0.06 7.25
N ILE A 487 -19.33 0.18 8.12
CA ILE A 487 -19.00 1.51 8.69
C ILE A 487 -17.83 2.19 7.92
N SER A 488 -17.47 1.68 6.74
CA SER A 488 -16.30 2.06 5.92
C SER A 488 -16.14 3.56 5.55
N PRO A 489 -17.19 4.42 5.42
CA PRO A 489 -16.95 5.85 5.15
C PRO A 489 -16.24 6.59 6.29
N TYR A 490 -16.36 6.09 7.52
CA TYR A 490 -15.76 6.68 8.72
C TYR A 490 -14.24 6.41 8.80
N PHE A 491 -13.76 5.37 8.14
CA PHE A 491 -12.37 4.88 8.25
C PHE A 491 -11.53 5.12 6.99
N ALA A 492 -12.15 5.44 5.84
CA ALA A 492 -11.45 5.69 4.57
C ALA A 492 -10.75 7.08 4.48
N GLY A 493 -10.86 7.93 5.51
CA GLY A 493 -10.46 9.34 5.45
C GLY A 493 -9.03 9.69 5.89
N ASN A 494 -8.30 8.84 6.64
CA ASN A 494 -6.99 9.24 7.18
C ASN A 494 -6.07 8.05 7.50
N LEU A 495 -5.57 7.38 6.46
CA LEU A 495 -4.68 6.21 6.59
C LEU A 495 -3.24 6.51 7.07
N GLY A 496 -2.87 7.78 7.25
CA GLY A 496 -1.63 8.19 7.93
C GLY A 496 -1.83 8.63 9.39
N GLY A 497 -3.07 8.89 9.81
CA GLY A 497 -3.40 9.33 11.17
C GLY A 497 -3.84 8.20 12.10
N TRP A 498 -4.21 7.04 11.55
CA TRP A 498 -4.85 5.96 12.32
C TRP A 498 -3.88 5.15 13.20
N SER A 499 -2.71 4.77 12.69
CA SER A 499 -1.69 4.10 13.51
C SER A 499 -1.18 5.02 14.61
N LYS A 500 -0.99 6.30 14.27
CA LYS A 500 -0.60 7.34 15.22
C LYS A 500 -1.70 7.57 16.27
N SER A 501 -2.96 7.58 15.88
CA SER A 501 -4.09 7.72 16.81
C SER A 501 -4.26 6.51 17.72
N ILE A 502 -4.09 5.28 17.23
CA ILE A 502 -4.13 4.06 18.06
C ILE A 502 -2.91 4.01 18.99
N GLU A 503 -1.73 4.35 18.49
CA GLU A 503 -0.49 4.39 19.28
C GLU A 503 -0.53 5.51 20.33
N GLU A 504 -1.03 6.70 19.98
CA GLU A 504 -1.29 7.81 20.91
C GLU A 504 -2.32 7.42 21.97
N THR A 505 -3.40 6.75 21.59
CA THR A 505 -4.41 6.25 22.53
C THR A 505 -3.85 5.15 23.42
N ALA A 506 -3.03 4.25 22.87
CA ALA A 506 -2.36 3.20 23.63
C ALA A 506 -1.32 3.78 24.61
N ALA A 507 -0.54 4.78 24.18
CA ALA A 507 0.41 5.49 25.02
C ALA A 507 -0.30 6.31 26.12
N SER A 508 -1.39 7.02 25.78
CA SER A 508 -2.22 7.74 26.76
C SER A 508 -2.84 6.77 27.78
N CYS A 509 -3.24 5.57 27.34
CA CYS A 509 -3.70 4.52 28.24
C CYS A 509 -2.60 4.04 29.19
N ILE A 510 -1.36 3.87 28.73
CA ILE A 510 -0.22 3.49 29.60
C ILE A 510 -0.01 4.57 30.65
N GLN A 511 0.10 5.84 30.21
CA GLN A 511 0.27 6.98 31.11
C GLN A 511 -0.85 7.09 32.14
N PHE A 512 -2.10 6.87 31.73
CA PHE A 512 -3.24 6.87 32.64
C PHE A 512 -3.16 5.77 33.71
N ILE A 513 -2.73 4.56 33.33
CA ILE A 513 -2.61 3.44 34.28
C ILE A 513 -1.45 3.65 35.25
N GLU A 514 -0.30 4.13 34.75
CA GLU A 514 0.92 4.30 35.54
C GLU A 514 0.84 5.51 36.49
N ASN A 515 0.14 6.59 36.09
CA ASN A 515 -0.02 7.80 36.90
C ASN A 515 -1.23 7.78 37.84
N ALA A 516 -2.06 6.74 37.79
CA ALA A 516 -3.18 6.60 38.73
C ALA A 516 -2.64 6.33 40.14
N THR A 517 -3.07 7.11 41.13
CA THR A 517 -2.83 6.82 42.55
C THR A 517 -3.61 5.57 42.98
N ASP A 518 -3.22 4.94 44.09
CA ASP A 518 -3.87 3.69 44.56
C ASP A 518 -5.37 3.87 44.91
N ASP A 519 -5.83 5.11 45.11
CA ASP A 519 -7.24 5.47 45.30
C ASP A 519 -7.98 5.79 43.99
N GLY A 520 -7.34 5.63 42.83
CA GLY A 520 -7.95 5.82 41.51
C GLY A 520 -8.14 7.29 41.08
N LEU A 521 -7.47 8.23 41.77
CA LEU A 521 -7.35 9.64 41.40
C LEU A 521 -6.06 9.88 40.59
N ILE A 522 -6.12 10.72 39.56
CA ILE A 522 -4.95 11.13 38.78
C ILE A 522 -4.34 12.34 39.50
N ASP A 523 -3.05 12.30 39.83
CA ASP A 523 -2.30 13.50 40.22
C ASP A 523 -2.15 14.39 38.97
N ILE A 524 -2.92 15.48 38.92
CA ILE A 524 -2.81 16.50 37.87
C ILE A 524 -1.72 17.47 38.31
N PHE A 525 -0.52 17.35 37.73
CA PHE A 525 0.49 18.41 37.73
C PHE A 525 0.96 18.73 36.32
#